data_AF-A0A1B6MD18-F1
#
_entry.id   AF-A0A1B6MD18-F1
#
_cell.length_a   1.000
_cell.length_b   1.000
_cell.length_c   1.000
_cell.angle_alpha   90.00
_cell.angle_beta   90.00
_cell.angle_gamma   90.00
#
_symmetry.space_group_name_H-M   'P 1'
#
loop_
_entity.id
_entity.type
_entity.pdbx_description
1 polymer ?
#
loop_
_entity_poly.entity_id
_entity_poly.type
_entity_poly.pdbx_seq_one_letter_code
_entity_poly.pdbx_strand_id
1 'polypeptide(L)'
;SFDNATVENSITIRIENITSHKFITNYYKGFVDLLKSTFDVGDSPYLYSIQEKDSGLEIAVAVKGAKGYRNKAHVTDVLSRKHDVIQQLVQSSFISVGYSPCQNPICENGGICSDGIRVYEDTRITDSQALIFTSPLVSHDFVCRCADSFT
;
A
#
# COMPACT_ATOMS: atom_id res chain seq x y z
N SER A 1 -4.90 -7.35 -16.92
CA SER A 1 -3.47 -7.66 -16.77
C SER A 1 -2.88 -6.73 -15.74
N PHE A 2 -1.93 -7.23 -14.95
CA PHE A 2 -1.04 -6.43 -14.13
C PHE A 2 0.11 -5.93 -15.01
N ASP A 3 0.47 -4.66 -14.89
CA ASP A 3 1.48 -3.98 -15.72
C ASP A 3 2.04 -2.75 -14.99
N ASN A 4 2.95 -2.00 -15.64
CA ASN A 4 3.54 -0.79 -15.07
C ASN A 4 2.48 0.25 -14.66
N ALA A 5 1.38 0.36 -15.42
CA ALA A 5 0.32 1.29 -15.09
C ALA A 5 -0.40 0.93 -13.77
N THR A 6 -0.36 -0.34 -13.37
CA THR A 6 -0.81 -0.76 -12.04
C THR A 6 0.07 -0.11 -10.98
N VAL A 7 1.39 -0.29 -11.08
CA VAL A 7 2.39 0.17 -10.09
C VAL A 7 2.41 1.70 -9.99
N GLU A 8 2.40 2.40 -11.12
CA GLU A 8 2.43 3.87 -11.19
C GLU A 8 1.22 4.54 -10.54
N ASN A 9 0.07 3.85 -10.53
CA ASN A 9 -1.18 4.35 -9.99
C ASN A 9 -1.56 3.71 -8.64
N SER A 10 -0.66 2.92 -8.07
CA SER A 10 -0.85 2.33 -6.76
C SER A 10 -0.59 3.33 -5.64
N ILE A 11 -1.21 3.07 -4.50
CA ILE A 11 -0.87 3.69 -3.22
C ILE A 11 -0.46 2.60 -2.22
N THR A 12 0.30 2.99 -1.20
CA THR A 12 0.55 2.15 -0.03
C THR A 12 -0.35 2.57 1.11
N ILE A 13 -1.03 1.59 1.72
CA ILE A 13 -1.66 1.74 3.02
C ILE A 13 -0.76 1.06 4.03
N ARG A 14 -0.28 1.80 5.03
CA ARG A 14 0.56 1.25 6.09
C ARG A 14 -0.22 1.12 7.38
N ILE A 15 -0.12 -0.04 8.02
CA ILE A 15 -0.76 -0.33 9.31
C ILE A 15 0.33 -0.75 10.29
N GLU A 16 0.56 0.04 11.34
CA GLU A 16 1.60 -0.27 12.31
C GLU A 16 1.22 -1.46 13.20
N ASN A 17 2.22 -2.23 13.62
CA ASN A 17 2.12 -3.32 14.59
C ASN A 17 1.12 -4.43 14.20
N ILE A 18 0.95 -4.66 12.90
CA ILE A 18 0.17 -5.78 12.35
C ILE A 18 1.09 -6.64 11.47
N THR A 19 0.98 -7.96 11.62
CA THR A 19 1.63 -8.92 10.73
C THR A 19 0.70 -9.30 9.57
N SER A 20 1.28 -9.74 8.45
CA SER A 20 0.56 -10.27 7.28
C SER A 20 -0.34 -11.42 7.68
N HIS A 21 0.15 -12.34 8.53
CA HIS A 21 -0.63 -13.47 9.03
C HIS A 21 -1.85 -12.99 9.82
N LYS A 22 -1.69 -12.04 10.75
CA LYS A 22 -2.80 -11.50 11.55
C LYS A 22 -3.80 -10.78 10.65
N PHE A 23 -3.33 -9.99 9.69
CA PHE A 23 -4.19 -9.27 8.74
C PHE A 23 -5.02 -10.21 7.89
N ILE A 24 -4.38 -11.23 7.27
CA ILE A 24 -5.10 -12.20 6.45
C ILE A 24 -6.12 -12.98 7.26
N THR A 25 -5.73 -13.44 8.45
CA THR A 25 -6.59 -14.27 9.29
C THR A 25 -7.84 -13.52 9.74
N ASN A 26 -7.70 -12.24 10.12
CA ASN A 26 -8.76 -11.54 10.86
C ASN A 26 -9.42 -10.38 10.10
N TYR A 27 -8.71 -9.73 9.18
CA TYR A 27 -9.13 -8.43 8.64
C TYR A 27 -9.27 -8.43 7.10
N TYR A 28 -8.58 -9.31 6.39
CA TYR A 28 -8.51 -9.28 4.92
C TYR A 28 -9.87 -9.29 4.23
N LYS A 29 -10.78 -10.19 4.64
CA LYS A 29 -12.12 -10.26 4.02
C LYS A 29 -12.87 -8.93 4.17
N GLY A 30 -12.96 -8.41 5.40
CA GLY A 30 -13.62 -7.14 5.66
C GLY A 30 -12.95 -5.97 4.94
N PHE A 31 -11.63 -6.01 4.80
CA PHE A 31 -10.87 -4.97 4.11
C PHE A 31 -11.14 -4.96 2.61
N VAL A 32 -11.16 -6.14 1.97
CA VAL A 32 -11.54 -6.27 0.56
C VAL A 32 -12.99 -5.86 0.33
N ASP A 33 -13.90 -6.21 1.23
CA ASP A 33 -15.32 -5.81 1.15
C ASP A 33 -15.49 -4.29 1.33
N LEU A 34 -14.70 -3.66 2.22
CA LEU A 34 -14.64 -2.21 2.37
C LEU A 34 -14.11 -1.53 1.09
N LEU A 35 -13.03 -2.04 0.49
CA LEU A 35 -12.52 -1.50 -0.76
C LEU A 35 -13.59 -1.55 -1.85
N LYS A 36 -14.25 -2.69 -2.04
CA LYS A 36 -15.30 -2.87 -3.05
C LYS A 36 -16.50 -1.94 -2.86
N SER A 37 -16.87 -1.63 -1.61
CA SER A 37 -17.99 -0.73 -1.30
C SER A 37 -17.61 0.76 -1.32
N THR A 38 -16.31 1.07 -1.36
CA THR A 38 -15.82 2.46 -1.32
C THR A 38 -15.78 3.12 -2.70
N PHE A 39 -15.53 2.36 -3.76
CA PHE A 39 -15.41 2.89 -5.13
C PHE A 39 -16.70 2.71 -5.94
N ASP A 40 -16.81 3.47 -7.03
CA ASP A 40 -18.00 3.51 -7.87
C ASP A 40 -18.28 2.20 -8.61
N VAL A 41 -19.52 2.01 -9.05
CA VAL A 41 -19.90 0.91 -9.94
C VAL A 41 -19.05 0.96 -11.21
N GLY A 42 -18.30 -0.12 -11.47
CA GLY A 42 -17.37 -0.23 -12.60
C GLY A 42 -15.90 -0.01 -12.23
N ASP A 43 -15.61 0.41 -11.00
CA ASP A 43 -14.26 0.36 -10.45
C ASP A 43 -13.97 -1.00 -9.81
N SER A 44 -12.74 -1.47 -10.00
CA SER A 44 -12.22 -2.73 -9.50
C SER A 44 -10.98 -2.44 -8.66
N PRO A 45 -11.13 -2.23 -7.34
CA PRO A 45 -9.99 -2.11 -6.44
C PRO A 45 -9.25 -3.44 -6.34
N TYR A 46 -7.93 -3.37 -6.43
CA TYR A 46 -7.02 -4.50 -6.40
C TYR A 46 -6.00 -4.30 -5.28
N LEU A 47 -6.14 -5.09 -4.22
CA LEU A 47 -5.07 -5.34 -3.27
C LEU A 47 -4.21 -6.45 -3.86
N TYR A 48 -2.98 -6.12 -4.25
CA TYR A 48 -2.12 -7.07 -4.97
C TYR A 48 -0.82 -7.39 -4.26
N SER A 49 -0.52 -6.73 -3.15
CA SER A 49 0.62 -7.07 -2.29
C SER A 49 0.34 -6.72 -0.83
N ILE A 50 0.89 -7.56 0.05
CA ILE A 50 1.08 -7.28 1.47
C ILE A 50 2.53 -7.57 1.82
N GLN A 51 3.18 -6.68 2.55
CA GLN A 51 4.58 -6.82 2.93
C GLN A 51 4.80 -6.26 4.32
N GLU A 52 5.39 -7.06 5.21
CA GLU A 52 5.86 -6.57 6.51
C GLU A 52 7.18 -5.82 6.33
N LYS A 53 7.26 -4.60 6.85
CA LYS A 53 8.44 -3.75 6.78
C LYS A 53 8.49 -2.83 8.00
N ASP A 54 9.63 -2.80 8.69
CA ASP A 54 9.88 -1.91 9.83
C ASP A 54 8.72 -1.88 10.85
N SER A 55 8.32 -3.04 11.36
CA SER A 55 7.20 -3.23 12.32
C SER A 55 5.80 -2.82 11.84
N GLY A 56 5.63 -2.52 10.55
CA GLY A 56 4.34 -2.25 9.95
C GLY A 56 4.01 -3.20 8.80
N LEU A 57 2.72 -3.29 8.48
CA LEU A 57 2.21 -3.97 7.30
C LEU A 57 1.93 -2.93 6.21
N GLU A 58 2.59 -3.08 5.07
CA GLU A 58 2.34 -2.29 3.87
C GLU A 58 1.46 -3.06 2.90
N ILE A 59 0.39 -2.42 2.46
CA ILE A 59 -0.60 -2.98 1.54
C ILE A 59 -0.60 -2.12 0.28
N ALA A 60 -0.30 -2.73 -0.88
CA ALA A 60 -0.32 -2.04 -2.16
C ALA A 60 -1.70 -2.18 -2.81
N VAL A 61 -2.33 -1.03 -3.12
CA VAL A 61 -3.67 -0.97 -3.71
C VAL A 61 -3.65 -0.12 -4.97
N ALA A 62 -4.21 -0.66 -6.05
CA ALA A 62 -4.54 0.08 -7.28
C ALA A 62 -6.04 -0.06 -7.57
N VAL A 63 -6.63 0.88 -8.30
CA VAL A 63 -8.04 0.81 -8.70
C VAL A 63 -8.16 0.89 -10.20
N LYS A 64 -8.73 -0.14 -10.82
CA LYS A 64 -8.97 -0.17 -12.26
C LYS A 64 -10.41 0.23 -12.58
N GLY A 65 -10.60 1.30 -13.32
CA GLY A 65 -11.89 1.69 -13.88
C GLY A 65 -12.02 1.34 -15.37
N ALA A 66 -13.13 1.77 -15.98
CA ALA A 66 -13.42 1.50 -17.39
C ALA A 66 -12.39 2.08 -18.38
N LYS A 67 -11.75 3.21 -18.03
CA LYS A 67 -10.77 3.92 -18.87
C LYS A 67 -9.31 3.68 -18.47
N GLY A 68 -9.04 2.68 -17.62
CA GLY A 68 -7.71 2.40 -17.08
C GLY A 68 -7.64 2.60 -15.56
N TYR A 69 -6.42 2.66 -15.02
CA TYR A 69 -6.19 2.84 -13.59
C TYR A 69 -6.57 4.26 -13.14
N ARG A 70 -7.19 4.35 -11.96
CA ARG A 70 -7.46 5.63 -11.29
C ARG A 70 -6.15 6.22 -10.80
N ASN A 71 -5.97 7.53 -10.98
CA ASN A 71 -4.76 8.23 -10.54
C ASN A 71 -4.55 8.06 -9.02
N LYS A 72 -3.29 7.85 -8.62
CA LYS A 72 -2.89 7.70 -7.20
C LYS A 72 -3.49 8.75 -6.27
N ALA A 73 -3.53 10.02 -6.68
CA ALA A 73 -4.05 11.12 -5.87
C ALA A 73 -5.56 10.98 -5.62
N HIS A 74 -6.31 10.51 -6.62
CA HIS A 74 -7.74 10.23 -6.46
C HIS A 74 -7.98 9.04 -5.53
N VAL A 75 -7.19 7.97 -5.69
CA VAL A 75 -7.29 6.77 -4.83
C VAL A 75 -6.97 7.12 -3.37
N THR A 76 -5.91 7.92 -3.14
CA THR A 76 -5.57 8.44 -1.81
C THR A 76 -6.72 9.25 -1.24
N ASP A 77 -7.24 10.24 -1.96
CA ASP A 77 -8.33 11.10 -1.49
C ASP A 77 -9.60 10.31 -1.10
N VAL A 78 -9.99 9.33 -1.92
CA VAL A 78 -11.14 8.46 -1.65
C VAL A 78 -10.93 7.62 -0.38
N LEU A 79 -9.75 7.00 -0.23
CA LEU A 79 -9.47 6.13 0.90
C LEU A 79 -9.16 6.91 2.19
N SER A 80 -8.61 8.12 2.08
CA SER A 80 -8.40 9.03 3.22
C SER A 80 -9.73 9.44 3.83
N ARG A 81 -10.81 9.64 3.03
CA ARG A 81 -12.17 9.82 3.57
C ARG A 81 -12.73 8.61 4.32
N LYS A 82 -12.13 7.43 4.12
CA LYS A 82 -12.49 6.19 4.82
C LYS A 82 -11.52 5.84 5.94
N HIS A 83 -10.59 6.74 6.28
CA HIS A 83 -9.53 6.48 7.26
C HIS A 83 -10.09 5.91 8.58
N ASP A 84 -11.04 6.58 9.23
CA ASP A 84 -11.61 6.10 10.50
C ASP A 84 -12.26 4.71 10.39
N VAL A 85 -12.92 4.43 9.26
CA VAL A 85 -13.56 3.14 8.99
C VAL A 85 -12.51 2.04 8.80
N ILE A 86 -11.44 2.33 8.06
CA ILE A 86 -10.29 1.43 7.90
C ILE A 86 -9.65 1.16 9.26
N GLN A 87 -9.44 2.22 10.05
CA GLN A 87 -8.82 2.15 11.37
C GLN A 87 -9.61 1.25 12.32
N GLN A 88 -10.93 1.45 12.37
CA GLN A 88 -11.84 0.63 13.17
C GLN A 88 -11.86 -0.83 12.70
N LEU A 89 -11.87 -1.05 11.38
CA LEU A 89 -11.91 -2.39 10.79
C LEU A 89 -10.67 -3.22 11.12
N VAL A 90 -9.48 -2.63 11.03
CA VAL A 90 -8.21 -3.34 11.28
C VAL A 90 -7.78 -3.31 12.75
N GLN A 91 -8.55 -2.62 13.61
CA GLN A 91 -8.30 -2.52 15.05
C GLN A 91 -6.87 -2.04 15.37
N SER A 92 -6.33 -1.12 14.57
CA SER A 92 -5.03 -0.49 14.80
C SER A 92 -5.21 1.00 15.05
N SER A 93 -4.44 1.57 15.98
CA SER A 93 -4.49 3.00 16.27
C SER A 93 -3.62 3.85 15.33
N PHE A 94 -2.79 3.22 14.49
CA PHE A 94 -1.84 3.92 13.64
C PHE A 94 -1.91 3.36 12.22
N ILE A 95 -2.59 4.11 11.35
CA ILE A 95 -2.69 3.81 9.92
C ILE A 95 -2.33 5.05 9.09
N SER A 96 -1.68 4.81 7.96
CA SER A 96 -1.36 5.83 6.96
C SER A 96 -1.93 5.42 5.60
N VAL A 97 -2.83 6.23 5.05
CA VAL A 97 -3.34 6.07 3.68
C VAL A 97 -2.50 6.94 2.74
N GLY A 98 -1.95 6.35 1.69
CA GLY A 98 -0.96 7.03 0.84
C GLY A 98 0.38 7.20 1.56
N TYR A 99 0.79 6.18 2.31
CA TYR A 99 2.08 6.15 2.99
C TYR A 99 3.22 6.40 2.00
N SER A 100 4.19 7.20 2.45
CA SER A 100 5.43 7.45 1.76
C SER A 100 6.58 7.37 2.78
N PRO A 101 7.64 6.60 2.53
CA PRO A 101 8.82 6.59 3.39
C PRO A 101 9.54 7.94 3.48
N CYS A 102 9.25 8.88 2.57
CA CYS A 102 9.77 10.24 2.60
C CYS A 102 8.97 11.21 3.47
N GLN A 103 7.88 10.78 4.14
CA GLN A 103 7.06 11.66 4.98
C GLN A 103 7.82 12.23 6.19
N ASN A 104 8.78 11.47 6.71
CA ASN A 104 9.66 11.92 7.79
C ASN A 104 11.06 12.21 7.23
N PRO A 105 11.82 13.17 7.79
CA PRO A 105 13.21 13.39 7.41
C PRO A 105 14.03 12.12 7.61
N ILE A 106 14.36 11.46 6.51
CA ILE A 106 15.14 10.20 6.49
C ILE A 106 16.50 10.37 5.81
N CYS A 107 16.66 11.42 4.99
CA CYS A 107 17.91 11.74 4.35
C CYS A 107 18.74 12.66 5.24
N GLU A 108 20.00 12.29 5.45
CA GLU A 108 20.96 13.10 6.19
C GLU A 108 21.41 14.33 5.39
N ASN A 109 22.01 15.32 6.08
CA ASN A 109 22.67 16.47 5.48
C ASN A 109 21.82 17.28 4.48
N GLY A 110 20.50 17.31 4.68
CA GLY A 110 19.58 18.03 3.79
C GLY A 110 19.38 17.36 2.43
N GLY A 111 19.65 16.06 2.32
CA GLY A 111 19.37 15.29 1.10
C GLY A 111 17.89 15.31 0.70
N ILE A 112 17.64 15.19 -0.60
CA ILE A 112 16.29 15.14 -1.16
C ILE A 112 15.83 13.69 -1.20
N CYS A 113 14.70 13.40 -0.57
CA CYS A 113 14.07 12.09 -0.59
C CYS A 113 13.14 11.95 -1.80
N SER A 114 13.22 10.82 -2.48
CA SER A 114 12.27 10.38 -3.49
C SER A 114 11.89 8.92 -3.25
N ASP A 115 10.63 8.57 -3.44
CA ASP A 115 10.11 7.23 -3.18
C ASP A 115 9.39 6.63 -4.39
N GLY A 116 9.17 5.31 -4.32
CA GLY A 116 8.40 4.59 -5.31
C GLY A 116 8.14 3.15 -4.94
N ILE A 117 7.07 2.61 -5.52
CA ILE A 117 6.72 1.20 -5.41
C ILE A 117 7.51 0.42 -6.46
N ARG A 118 8.18 -0.65 -6.03
CA ARG A 118 8.96 -1.54 -6.90
C ARG A 118 8.44 -2.97 -6.77
N VAL A 119 8.40 -3.66 -7.91
CA VAL A 119 8.04 -5.08 -8.00
C VAL A 119 9.31 -5.87 -8.26
N TYR A 120 9.54 -6.90 -7.47
CA TYR A 120 10.72 -7.77 -7.55
C TYR A 120 10.35 -9.10 -8.19
N GLU A 121 11.33 -9.78 -8.79
CA GLU A 121 11.18 -11.14 -9.37
C GLU A 121 11.12 -12.24 -8.30
N ASP A 122 10.43 -11.95 -7.19
CA ASP A 122 10.21 -12.86 -6.07
C ASP A 122 8.73 -12.88 -5.73
N THR A 123 8.31 -13.90 -4.98
CA THR A 123 6.93 -14.03 -4.51
C THR A 123 6.85 -14.03 -3.00
N ARG A 124 5.83 -13.36 -2.46
CA ARG A 124 5.43 -13.45 -1.06
C ARG A 124 4.23 -14.37 -0.91
N ILE A 125 4.39 -15.37 -0.07
CA ILE A 125 3.32 -16.29 0.34
C ILE A 125 3.09 -16.05 1.83
N THR A 126 1.87 -15.68 2.18
CA THR A 126 1.40 -15.69 3.56
C THR A 126 0.28 -16.70 3.69
N ASP A 127 0.48 -17.68 4.56
CA ASP A 127 -0.47 -18.75 4.82
C ASP A 127 -1.28 -18.45 6.10
N SER A 128 -2.55 -18.80 6.08
CA SER A 128 -3.45 -18.82 7.22
C SER A 128 -4.46 -19.94 7.01
N GLN A 129 -5.12 -20.38 8.09
CA GLN A 129 -6.09 -21.47 8.01
C GLN A 129 -7.25 -21.22 7.01
N ALA A 130 -7.62 -19.96 6.76
CA ALA A 130 -8.75 -19.59 5.92
C ALA A 130 -8.35 -19.13 4.51
N LEU A 131 -7.11 -18.67 4.31
CA LEU A 131 -6.65 -18.10 3.07
C LEU A 131 -5.12 -18.22 2.94
N ILE A 132 -4.68 -18.71 1.79
CA ILE A 132 -3.30 -18.57 1.33
C ILE A 132 -3.26 -17.35 0.41
N PHE A 133 -2.47 -16.34 0.76
CA PHE A 133 -2.28 -15.16 -0.07
C PHE A 133 -0.91 -15.23 -0.74
N THR A 134 -0.92 -15.32 -2.07
CA THR A 134 0.28 -15.30 -2.91
C THR A 134 0.29 -14.01 -3.72
N SER A 135 1.39 -13.28 -3.64
CA SER A 135 1.58 -12.00 -4.31
C SER A 135 3.01 -11.85 -4.81
N PRO A 136 3.27 -10.98 -5.80
CA PRO A 136 4.64 -10.55 -6.07
C PRO A 136 5.24 -9.87 -4.84
N LEU A 137 6.56 -9.98 -4.68
CA LEU A 137 7.28 -9.15 -3.71
C LEU A 137 7.23 -7.70 -4.18
N VAL A 138 6.60 -6.85 -3.38
CA VAL A 138 6.50 -5.41 -3.63
C VAL A 138 7.05 -4.68 -2.42
N SER A 139 7.89 -3.67 -2.67
CA SER A 139 8.39 -2.77 -1.62
C SER A 139 8.11 -1.33 -2.00
N HIS A 140 7.72 -0.52 -1.01
CA HIS A 140 7.74 0.93 -1.13
C HIS A 140 9.09 1.42 -0.59
N ASP A 141 10.00 1.74 -1.50
CA ASP A 141 11.37 2.13 -1.17
C ASP A 141 11.60 3.62 -1.43
N PHE A 142 12.62 4.16 -0.79
CA PHE A 142 13.10 5.53 -1.01
C PHE A 142 14.55 5.54 -1.46
N VAL A 143 14.93 6.65 -2.07
CA VAL A 143 16.30 6.99 -2.44
C VAL A 143 16.56 8.41 -1.96
N CYS A 144 17.70 8.58 -1.27
CA CYS A 144 18.21 9.89 -0.91
C CYS A 144 19.20 10.36 -1.98
N ARG A 145 18.98 11.55 -2.52
CA ARG A 145 19.93 12.24 -3.39
C ARG A 145 20.56 13.40 -2.63
N CYS A 146 21.87 13.40 -2.52
CA CYS A 146 22.61 14.53 -1.94
C CYS A 146 22.43 15.79 -2.79
N ALA A 147 22.43 16.96 -2.16
CA ALA A 147 22.56 18.22 -2.87
C ALA A 147 23.92 18.27 -3.58
N ASP A 148 24.02 18.97 -4.71
CA ASP A 148 25.20 18.98 -5.59
C ASP A 148 26.52 19.43 -4.89
N SER A 149 26.45 19.94 -3.66
CA SER A 149 27.61 20.31 -2.82
C SER A 149 28.11 19.21 -1.86
N PHE A 150 27.50 18.02 -1.84
CA PHE A 150 27.92 16.89 -1.01
C PHE A 150 27.93 15.58 -1.84
N THR A 151 29.08 14.89 -1.85
CA THR A 151 29.26 13.54 -2.40
C THR A 151 29.47 12.54 -1.28
#